data_AF-D3LA77-F1
#
_entry.id   AF-D3LA77-F1
#
_cell.length_a   1.000
_cell.length_b   1.000
_cell.length_c   1.000
_cell.angle_alpha   90.00
_cell.angle_beta   90.00
_cell.angle_gamma   90.00
#
_symmetry.space_group_name_H-M   'P 1'
#
loop_
_entity.id
_entity.type
_entity.pdbx_description
1 polymer ?
#
loop_
_entity_poly.entity_id
_entity_poly.type
_entity_poly.pdbx_seq_one_letter_code
_entity_poly.pdbx_strand_id
1 'polypeptide(L)'
;MQNYFKSLLKEAVDSNSTDIYLLPDEEHYQIKFHDGSRPRSFRIISKLIATKLFSFLKFRAQMNITENRRPQMGSMDWSLDKQNLSLRISTVGDFKNQETMVIRFFMIVKSTISFG
;
A
#
# COMPACT_ATOMS: atom_id res chain seq x y z
N MET A 1 -10.71 2.14 -8.54
CA MET A 1 -9.57 1.80 -7.65
C MET A 1 -9.68 2.38 -6.25
N GLN A 2 -10.18 3.61 -6.06
CA GLN A 2 -10.33 4.22 -4.74
C GLN A 2 -11.06 3.34 -3.72
N ASN A 3 -12.27 2.83 -4.04
CA ASN A 3 -13.02 1.97 -3.12
C ASN A 3 -12.32 0.64 -2.82
N TYR A 4 -11.68 0.05 -3.84
CA TYR A 4 -10.88 -1.16 -3.68
C TYR A 4 -9.72 -0.93 -2.71
N PHE A 5 -8.96 0.16 -2.90
CA PHE A 5 -7.85 0.50 -2.01
C PHE A 5 -8.35 0.87 -0.61
N LYS A 6 -9.47 1.60 -0.48
CA LYS A 6 -10.09 1.89 0.83
C LYS A 6 -10.43 0.60 1.58
N SER A 7 -11.07 -0.36 0.92
CA SER A 7 -11.40 -1.66 1.51
C SER A 7 -10.14 -2.45 1.91
N LEU A 8 -9.14 -2.51 1.03
CA LEU A 8 -7.86 -3.18 1.34
C LEU A 8 -7.15 -2.54 2.54
N LEU A 9 -7.10 -1.20 2.59
CA LEU A 9 -6.49 -0.48 3.69
C LEU A 9 -7.26 -0.68 5.00
N LYS A 10 -8.59 -0.75 4.93
CA LYS A 10 -9.43 -1.06 6.10
C LYS A 10 -9.10 -2.43 6.68
N GLU A 11 -9.02 -3.47 5.85
CA GLU A 11 -8.67 -4.83 6.27
C GLU A 11 -7.25 -4.89 6.91
N ALA A 12 -6.31 -4.12 6.36
CA ALA A 12 -4.96 -4.02 6.92
C ALA A 12 -4.95 -3.34 8.30
N VAL A 13 -5.70 -2.25 8.46
CA VAL A 13 -5.83 -1.53 9.73
C VAL A 13 -6.57 -2.38 10.78
N ASP A 14 -7.69 -2.99 10.40
CA ASP A 14 -8.49 -3.85 11.30
C ASP A 14 -7.67 -5.07 11.80
N SER A 15 -6.67 -5.50 11.03
CA SER A 15 -5.75 -6.59 11.41
C SER A 15 -4.50 -6.15 12.16
N ASN A 16 -4.43 -4.87 12.59
CA ASN A 16 -3.28 -4.26 13.25
C ASN A 16 -1.98 -4.36 12.44
N SER A 17 -2.09 -4.28 11.12
CA SER A 17 -0.92 -4.34 10.25
C SER A 17 -0.17 -3.01 10.23
N THR A 18 1.13 -3.04 9.96
CA THR A 18 2.00 -1.88 9.72
C THR A 18 2.31 -1.71 8.23
N ASP A 19 2.26 -2.81 7.47
CA ASP A 19 2.63 -2.85 6.07
C ASP A 19 1.69 -3.73 5.25
N ILE A 20 1.45 -3.32 4.00
CA ILE A 20 0.84 -4.12 2.95
C ILE A 20 1.89 -4.39 1.89
N TYR A 21 2.17 -5.65 1.61
CA TYR A 21 3.01 -6.09 0.51
C TYR A 21 2.15 -6.53 -0.67
N LEU A 22 2.53 -6.11 -1.88
CA LEU A 22 2.06 -6.65 -3.14
C LEU A 22 3.26 -7.26 -3.84
N LEU A 23 3.33 -8.59 -3.78
CA LEU A 23 4.46 -9.36 -4.30
C LEU A 23 4.02 -10.03 -5.61
N PRO A 24 4.82 -9.91 -6.70
CA PRO A 24 4.54 -10.65 -7.93
C PRO A 24 4.66 -12.16 -7.68
N ASP A 25 3.75 -12.93 -8.27
CA ASP A 25 3.72 -14.39 -8.24
C ASP A 25 3.27 -14.92 -9.60
N GLU A 26 4.24 -15.08 -10.51
CA GLU A 26 4.03 -15.45 -11.92
C GLU A 26 2.92 -14.62 -12.62
N GLU A 27 1.73 -15.18 -12.76
CA GLU A 27 0.57 -14.54 -13.42
C GLU A 27 -0.35 -13.76 -12.46
N HIS A 28 0.01 -13.71 -11.18
CA HIS A 28 -0.79 -13.11 -10.11
C HIS A 28 0.07 -12.24 -9.20
N TYR A 29 -0.58 -11.65 -8.21
CA TYR A 29 0.06 -10.92 -7.13
C TYR A 29 -0.46 -11.42 -5.78
N GLN A 30 0.46 -11.77 -4.89
CA GLN A 30 0.16 -12.10 -3.50
C GLN A 30 0.17 -10.82 -2.66
N ILE A 31 -0.98 -10.53 -2.03
CA ILE A 31 -1.08 -9.52 -0.99
C ILE A 31 -0.73 -10.16 0.35
N LYS A 32 0.21 -9.56 1.08
CA LYS A 32 0.53 -9.93 2.47
C LYS A 32 0.41 -8.73 3.39
N PHE A 33 0.04 -8.98 4.62
CA PHE A 33 0.02 -7.98 5.69
C PHE A 33 1.12 -8.26 6.70
N HIS A 34 1.81 -7.22 7.17
CA HIS A 34 2.82 -7.32 8.23
C HIS A 34 2.25 -6.75 9.52
N ASP A 35 2.27 -7.49 10.62
CA ASP A 35 1.77 -7.02 11.93
C ASP A 35 2.89 -6.47 12.84
N GLY A 36 4.03 -6.08 12.26
CA GLY A 36 5.24 -5.70 12.98
C GLY A 36 6.13 -6.88 13.37
N SER A 37 5.62 -8.12 13.37
CA SER A 37 6.42 -9.32 13.63
C SER A 37 6.73 -10.12 12.38
N ARG A 38 5.71 -10.44 11.58
CA ARG A 38 5.85 -11.29 10.38
C ARG A 38 4.83 -10.97 9.31
N PRO A 39 5.16 -11.23 8.03
CA PRO A 39 4.18 -11.16 6.95
C PRO A 39 3.23 -12.37 6.99
N ARG A 40 1.93 -12.11 6.86
CA ARG A 40 0.85 -13.11 6.73
C ARG A 40 0.16 -12.96 5.38
N SER A 41 -0.07 -14.08 4.69
CA SER A 41 -0.82 -14.07 3.42
C SER A 41 -2.26 -13.62 3.65
N PHE A 42 -2.74 -12.73 2.79
CA PHE A 42 -4.10 -12.18 2.87
C PHE A 42 -4.94 -12.57 1.66
N ARG A 43 -4.48 -12.27 0.43
CA ARG A 43 -5.26 -12.50 -0.79
C ARG A 43 -4.37 -12.62 -2.02
N ILE A 44 -4.78 -13.41 -3.00
CA ILE A 44 -4.21 -13.42 -4.35
C ILE A 44 -5.09 -12.58 -5.27
N ILE A 45 -4.48 -11.72 -6.07
CA ILE A 45 -5.18 -10.89 -7.07
C ILE A 45 -4.59 -11.12 -8.45
N SER A 46 -5.38 -10.92 -9.50
CA SER A 46 -4.87 -10.99 -10.86
C SER A 46 -3.89 -9.85 -11.14
N LYS A 47 -2.93 -10.12 -12.05
CA LYS A 47 -2.00 -9.10 -12.56
C LYS A 47 -2.70 -7.84 -13.05
N LEU A 48 -3.86 -7.97 -13.69
CA LEU A 48 -4.68 -6.84 -14.15
C LEU A 48 -5.13 -5.92 -12.99
N ILE A 49 -5.58 -6.48 -11.88
CA ILE A 49 -5.99 -5.70 -10.70
C ILE A 49 -4.76 -5.06 -10.06
N ALA A 50 -3.65 -5.80 -9.96
CA ALA A 50 -2.40 -5.28 -9.43
C ALA A 50 -1.90 -4.09 -10.26
N THR A 51 -1.81 -4.19 -11.58
CA THR A 51 -1.38 -3.09 -12.45
C THR A 51 -2.24 -1.83 -12.25
N LYS A 52 -3.57 -1.97 -12.20
CA LYS A 52 -4.48 -0.84 -11.92
C LYS A 52 -4.23 -0.22 -10.55
N LEU A 53 -3.92 -1.04 -9.54
CA LEU A 53 -3.61 -0.57 -8.20
C LEU A 53 -2.25 0.15 -8.14
N PHE A 54 -1.23 -0.37 -8.82
CA PHE A 54 0.09 0.26 -8.91
C PHE A 54 -0.01 1.63 -9.57
N SER A 55 -0.66 1.75 -10.73
CA SER A 55 -0.83 3.05 -11.40
C SER A 55 -1.62 4.03 -10.54
N PHE A 56 -2.68 3.57 -9.87
CA PHE A 56 -3.48 4.40 -8.96
C PHE A 56 -2.63 4.93 -7.79
N LEU A 57 -1.86 4.07 -7.13
CA LEU A 57 -1.05 4.45 -5.97
C LEU A 57 0.16 5.30 -6.36
N LYS A 58 0.80 5.00 -7.50
CA LYS A 58 1.86 5.85 -8.06
C LYS A 58 1.36 7.26 -8.34
N PHE A 59 0.21 7.39 -9.01
CA PHE A 59 -0.41 8.69 -9.26
C PHE A 59 -0.69 9.45 -7.96
N ARG A 60 -1.32 8.80 -6.98
CA ARG A 60 -1.70 9.42 -5.70
C ARG A 60 -0.49 9.83 -4.86
N ALA A 61 0.62 9.12 -4.99
CA ALA A 61 1.87 9.38 -4.26
C ALA A 61 2.88 10.20 -5.08
N GLN A 62 2.47 10.77 -6.21
CA GLN A 62 3.30 11.61 -7.10
C GLN A 62 4.55 10.89 -7.64
N MET A 63 4.46 9.57 -7.85
CA MET A 63 5.51 8.75 -8.45
C MET A 63 5.33 8.65 -9.97
N ASN A 64 6.39 8.25 -10.68
CA ASN A 64 6.34 8.06 -12.12
C ASN A 64 5.61 6.75 -12.48
N ILE A 65 4.45 6.89 -13.13
CA ILE A 65 3.57 5.78 -13.53
C ILE A 65 4.18 4.94 -14.66
N THR A 66 5.03 5.52 -15.52
CA THR A 66 5.63 4.83 -16.66
C THR A 66 6.94 4.11 -16.33
N GLU A 67 7.53 4.41 -15.18
CA GLU A 67 8.74 3.74 -14.69
C GLU A 67 8.36 2.60 -13.74
N ASN A 68 8.75 1.37 -14.06
CA ASN A 68 8.48 0.18 -13.23
C ASN A 68 9.75 -0.61 -12.90
N ARG A 69 10.92 -0.21 -13.43
CA ARG A 69 12.21 -0.90 -13.26
C ARG A 69 12.99 -0.37 -12.06
N ARG A 70 13.03 0.95 -11.90
CA ARG A 70 13.82 1.59 -10.83
C ARG A 70 13.02 1.66 -9.52
N PRO A 71 13.68 1.55 -8.36
CA PRO A 71 13.03 1.82 -7.09
C PRO A 71 12.40 3.22 -7.05
N GLN A 72 11.19 3.32 -6.52
CA GLN A 72 10.51 4.60 -6.30
C GLN A 72 9.97 4.69 -4.89
N MET A 73 9.85 5.92 -4.40
CA MET A 73 9.25 6.22 -3.11
C MET A 73 8.34 7.43 -3.23
N GLY A 74 7.17 7.33 -2.63
CA GLY A 74 6.20 8.41 -2.55
C GLY A 74 5.48 8.37 -1.21
N SER A 75 4.72 9.42 -0.94
CA SER A 75 3.86 9.47 0.24
C SER A 75 2.53 10.10 -0.11
N MET A 76 1.49 9.72 0.64
CA MET A 76 0.17 10.31 0.52
C MET A 76 -0.57 10.21 1.84
N ASP A 77 -1.40 11.20 2.13
CA ASP A 77 -2.35 11.11 3.24
C ASP A 77 -3.66 10.49 2.76
N TRP A 78 -4.27 9.68 3.62
CA TRP A 78 -5.51 9.00 3.33
C TRP A 78 -6.47 9.07 4.52
N SER A 79 -7.69 9.52 4.26
CA SER A 79 -8.75 9.51 5.26
C SER A 79 -9.51 8.19 5.20
N LEU A 80 -9.42 7.42 6.28
CA LEU A 80 -10.10 6.14 6.46
C LEU A 80 -11.09 6.27 7.62
N ASP A 81 -12.37 6.44 7.26
CA ASP A 81 -13.48 6.65 8.19
C ASP A 81 -13.24 7.85 9.13
N LYS A 82 -12.87 7.63 10.40
CA LYS A 82 -12.56 8.70 11.37
C LYS A 82 -11.06 8.91 11.59
N GLN A 83 -10.21 8.20 10.87
CA GLN A 83 -8.76 8.20 11.05
C GLN A 83 -8.07 8.80 9.83
N ASN A 84 -7.04 9.62 10.05
CA ASN A 84 -6.14 10.06 9.00
C ASN A 84 -4.86 9.25 9.09
N LEU A 85 -4.47 8.64 7.97
CA LEU A 85 -3.30 7.80 7.84
C LEU A 85 -2.30 8.53 6.94
N SER A 86 -1.04 8.60 7.38
CA SER A 86 0.05 8.95 6.48
C SER A 86 0.64 7.67 5.91
N LEU A 87 0.63 7.57 4.58
CA LEU A 87 1.04 6.37 3.84
C LEU A 87 2.37 6.66 3.15
N ARG A 88 3.35 5.78 3.37
CA ARG A 88 4.57 5.70 2.56
C ARG A 88 4.43 4.54 1.59
N ILE A 89 4.61 4.82 0.32
CA ILE A 89 4.57 3.80 -0.73
C ILE A 89 5.98 3.68 -1.29
N SER A 90 6.46 2.45 -1.41
CA SER A 90 7.74 2.13 -2.03
C SER A 90 7.52 1.04 -3.06
N THR A 91 8.18 1.17 -4.20
CA THR A 91 8.15 0.16 -5.25
C THR A 91 9.55 -0.20 -5.71
N VAL A 92 9.72 -1.44 -6.19
CA VAL A 92 10.95 -1.91 -6.81
C VAL A 92 10.61 -2.92 -7.90
N GLY A 93 11.15 -2.71 -9.09
CA GLY A 93 11.08 -3.66 -10.20
C GLY A 93 12.12 -4.76 -10.04
N ASP A 94 11.74 -6.00 -10.37
CA ASP A 94 12.70 -7.08 -10.61
C ASP A 94 13.24 -7.03 -12.06
N PHE A 95 14.16 -7.94 -12.38
CA PHE A 95 14.76 -8.07 -13.72
C PHE A 95 13.75 -8.52 -14.80
N LYS A 96 12.60 -9.07 -14.40
CA LYS A 96 11.48 -9.44 -15.29
C LYS A 96 10.45 -8.32 -15.41
N ASN A 97 10.76 -7.12 -14.92
CA ASN A 97 9.88 -5.95 -14.90
C ASN A 97 8.58 -6.19 -14.10
N GLN A 98 8.62 -7.10 -13.14
CA GLN A 98 7.56 -7.32 -12.17
C GLN A 98 7.87 -6.45 -10.95
N GLU A 99 6.94 -5.58 -10.63
CA GLU A 99 7.15 -4.59 -9.59
C GLU A 99 6.57 -5.09 -8.28
N THR A 100 7.36 -5.04 -7.21
CA THR A 100 6.87 -5.19 -5.84
C THR A 100 6.45 -3.83 -5.30
N MET A 101 5.36 -3.77 -4.55
CA MET A 101 4.95 -2.57 -3.82
C MET A 101 4.82 -2.87 -2.34
N VAL A 102 5.32 -1.95 -1.52
CA VAL A 102 5.13 -1.93 -0.08
C VAL A 102 4.42 -0.64 0.29
N ILE A 103 3.34 -0.76 1.05
CA ILE A 103 2.58 0.37 1.59
C ILE A 103 2.71 0.31 3.10
N ARG A 104 3.49 1.21 3.66
CA ARG A 104 3.60 1.40 5.10
C ARG A 104 2.66 2.51 5.54
N PHE A 105 1.94 2.31 6.62
CA PHE A 105 1.02 3.31 7.13
C PHE A 105 1.26 3.61 8.60
N PHE A 106 1.14 4.90 8.94
CA PHE A 106 1.26 5.40 10.30
C PHE A 106 -0.04 6.10 10.67
N MET A 107 -0.61 5.72 11.81
CA MET A 107 -1.76 6.43 12.37
C MET A 107 -1.32 7.83 12.81
N ILE A 108 -1.97 8.86 12.28
CA ILE A 108 -1.79 10.22 12.79
C ILE A 108 -2.66 10.34 14.03
N VAL A 109 -2.07 10.12 15.21
CA VAL A 109 -2.73 10.46 16.47
C VAL A 109 -2.83 11.97 16.51
N LYS A 110 -4.05 12.51 16.37
CA LYS A 110 -4.28 13.91 16.71
C LYS A 110 -4.08 14.04 18.21
N SER A 111 -2.96 14.62 18.62
CA SER A 111 -2.81 15.13 19.98
C SER A 111 -3.90 16.17 20.19
N THR A 112 -4.98 15.80 20.86
CA THR A 112 -5.90 16.78 21.44
C THR A 112 -5.07 17.49 22.52
N ILE A 113 -4.50 18.63 22.18
CA ILE A 113 -4.03 19.58 23.19
C ILE A 113 -5.32 20.09 23.85
N SER A 114 -5.71 19.44 24.94
CA SER A 114 -6.67 20.00 25.89
C SER A 114 -5.97 21.18 26.56
N PHE A 115 -6.24 22.39 26.08
CA PHE A 115 -6.03 23.59 26.88
C PHE A 115 -7.02 23.50 28.04
N GLY A 116 -6.48 23.23 29.23
CA GLY A 116 -7.20 23.39 30.49
C GLY A 116 -7.30 24.84 30.90
#